data_AF-A0A2S3GWF5-F1
#
_entry.id   AF-A0A2S3GWF5-F1
#
_cell.length_a   1.000
_cell.length_b   1.000
_cell.length_c   1.000
_cell.angle_alpha   90.00
_cell.angle_beta   90.00
_cell.angle_gamma   90.00
#
_symmetry.space_group_name_H-M   'P 1'
#
loop_
_entity.id
_entity.type
_entity.pdbx_description
1 polymer ?
#
loop_
_entity_poly.entity_id
_entity_poly.type
_entity_poly.pdbx_seq_one_letter_code
_entity_poly.pdbx_strand_id
1 'polypeptide(L)'
;MQKRETVNHMLKGYVPPDSTIYMFVQQYNQLQSDLESKESFEESRSKEKSRVLSKGVPIEEHAAKVYTRAMFEKFGEIIFESGSYVVDEKEKGKAYVARHIRSDRRETWSQVEFEVMIRAEDGTVVCECGLGEHMGMPWTCLL
;
A
#
# COMPACT_ATOMS: atom_id res chain seq x y z
N MET A 1 1.21 -19.58 6.00
CA MET A 1 0.21 -20.34 5.19
C MET A 1 -0.26 -19.55 3.94
N GLN A 2 -0.39 -18.22 4.00
CA GLN A 2 -0.77 -17.34 2.86
C GLN A 2 -0.12 -17.64 1.51
N LYS A 3 1.21 -17.87 1.46
CA LYS A 3 1.93 -18.08 0.18
C LYS A 3 1.45 -19.32 -0.59
N ARG A 4 1.03 -20.38 0.11
CA ARG A 4 0.51 -21.62 -0.53
C ARG A 4 -0.88 -21.41 -1.11
N GLU A 5 -1.72 -20.60 -0.45
CA GLU A 5 -3.08 -20.31 -0.92
C GLU A 5 -3.06 -19.42 -2.16
N THR A 6 -2.19 -18.41 -2.19
CA THR A 6 -1.99 -17.55 -3.38
C THR A 6 -1.49 -18.35 -4.58
N VAL A 7 -0.52 -19.24 -4.39
CA VAL A 7 -0.01 -20.10 -5.47
C VAL A 7 -1.10 -21.06 -5.95
N ASN A 8 -1.86 -21.68 -5.03
CA ASN A 8 -3.00 -22.51 -5.39
C ASN A 8 -4.08 -21.73 -6.14
N HIS A 9 -4.33 -20.48 -5.77
CA HIS A 9 -5.26 -19.62 -6.50
C HIS A 9 -4.78 -19.33 -7.92
N MET A 10 -3.50 -19.02 -8.11
CA MET A 10 -2.94 -18.79 -9.46
C MET A 10 -2.98 -20.06 -10.31
N LEU A 11 -2.66 -21.21 -9.73
CA LEU A 11 -2.65 -22.49 -10.45
C LEU A 11 -4.04 -22.95 -10.91
N LYS A 12 -5.10 -22.65 -10.15
CA LYS A 12 -6.48 -22.99 -10.51
C LYS A 12 -6.94 -22.42 -11.86
N GLY A 13 -6.33 -21.31 -12.32
CA GLY A 13 -6.65 -20.71 -13.62
C GLY A 13 -5.95 -21.36 -14.81
N TYR A 14 -4.85 -22.10 -14.58
CA TYR A 14 -3.98 -22.64 -15.63
C TYR A 14 -3.99 -24.17 -15.70
N VAL A 15 -4.24 -24.84 -14.57
CA VAL A 15 -4.16 -26.30 -14.44
C VAL A 15 -5.56 -26.89 -14.26
N PRO A 16 -6.10 -27.60 -15.26
CA PRO A 16 -7.36 -28.33 -15.09
C PRO A 16 -7.23 -29.44 -14.03
N PRO A 17 -8.31 -29.75 -13.28
CA PRO A 17 -8.29 -30.77 -12.22
C PRO A 17 -7.84 -32.16 -12.68
N ASP A 18 -8.13 -32.51 -13.94
CA ASP A 18 -7.84 -33.84 -14.53
C ASP A 18 -6.62 -33.83 -15.47
N SER A 19 -5.70 -32.88 -15.28
CA SER A 19 -4.51 -32.79 -16.13
C SER A 19 -3.51 -33.90 -15.85
N THR A 20 -2.95 -34.48 -16.91
CA THR A 20 -1.82 -35.40 -16.80
C THR A 20 -0.59 -34.65 -16.31
N ILE A 21 0.37 -35.34 -15.67
CA ILE A 21 1.61 -34.73 -15.17
C ILE A 21 2.34 -33.94 -16.28
N TYR A 22 2.33 -34.45 -17.51
CA TYR A 22 2.90 -33.76 -18.66
C TYR A 22 2.20 -32.42 -18.95
N MET A 23 0.87 -32.39 -18.95
CA MET A 23 0.09 -31.15 -19.14
C MET A 23 0.29 -30.17 -17.98
N PHE A 24 0.39 -30.67 -16.75
CA PHE A 24 0.70 -29.85 -15.58
C PHE A 24 2.05 -29.12 -15.75
N VAL A 25 3.10 -29.84 -16.15
CA VAL A 25 4.44 -29.24 -16.35
C VAL A 25 4.40 -28.19 -17.45
N GLN A 26 3.69 -28.45 -18.55
CA GLN A 26 3.57 -27.48 -19.64
C GLN A 26 2.83 -26.20 -19.20
N GLN A 27 1.70 -26.32 -18.50
CA GLN A 27 0.93 -25.18 -18.01
C GLN A 27 1.66 -24.41 -16.90
N TYR A 28 2.40 -25.11 -16.05
CA TYR A 28 3.23 -24.49 -15.02
C TYR A 28 4.36 -23.65 -15.63
N ASN A 29 5.04 -24.18 -16.66
CA ASN A 29 6.09 -23.44 -17.37
C ASN A 29 5.51 -22.21 -18.10
N GLN A 30 4.31 -22.31 -18.67
CA GLN A 30 3.61 -21.17 -19.25
C GLN A 30 3.33 -20.10 -18.20
N LEU A 31 2.78 -20.48 -17.04
CA LEU A 31 2.55 -19.56 -15.92
C LEU A 31 3.86 -18.88 -15.46
N GLN A 32 4.96 -19.62 -15.38
CA GLN A 32 6.26 -19.03 -15.02
C GLN A 32 6.71 -17.99 -16.06
N SER A 33 6.62 -18.31 -17.35
CA SER A 33 6.99 -17.38 -18.42
C SER A 33 6.10 -16.13 -18.45
N ASP A 34 4.80 -16.29 -18.20
CA ASP A 34 3.85 -15.18 -18.13
C ASP A 34 4.14 -14.27 -16.92
N LEU A 35 4.55 -14.86 -15.78
CA LEU A 35 4.95 -14.10 -14.60
C LEU A 35 6.28 -13.36 -14.83
N GLU A 36 7.28 -14.02 -15.40
CA GLU A 36 8.59 -13.42 -15.72
C GLU A 36 8.46 -12.30 -16.77
N SER A 37 7.62 -12.48 -17.78
CA SER A 37 7.33 -11.44 -18.78
C SER A 37 6.58 -10.25 -18.18
N LYS A 38 5.62 -10.50 -17.27
CA LYS A 38 4.92 -9.43 -16.56
C LYS A 38 5.84 -8.68 -15.59
N GLU A 39 6.70 -9.39 -14.86
CA GLU A 39 7.68 -8.79 -13.97
C GLU A 39 8.71 -7.97 -14.75
N SER A 40 9.27 -8.51 -15.82
CA SER A 40 10.23 -7.80 -16.69
C SER A 40 9.61 -6.61 -17.42
N PHE A 41 8.33 -6.69 -17.82
CA PHE A 41 7.60 -5.55 -18.38
C PHE A 41 7.39 -4.45 -17.33
N GLU A 42 6.93 -4.82 -16.14
CA GLU A 42 6.75 -3.87 -15.04
C GLU A 42 8.08 -3.26 -14.61
N GLU A 43 9.16 -4.03 -14.59
CA GLU A 43 10.52 -3.60 -14.29
C GLU A 43 11.04 -2.63 -15.36
N SER A 44 10.91 -2.98 -16.65
CA SER A 44 11.30 -2.11 -17.78
C SER A 44 10.51 -0.80 -17.76
N ARG A 45 9.19 -0.87 -17.57
CA ARG A 45 8.32 0.31 -17.47
C ARG A 45 8.63 1.13 -16.21
N SER A 46 9.18 0.53 -15.15
CA SER A 46 9.61 1.25 -13.94
C SER A 46 10.96 1.95 -14.11
N LYS A 47 11.82 1.43 -14.98
CA LYS A 47 13.12 2.01 -15.35
C LYS A 47 12.97 3.13 -16.39
N GLU A 48 12.00 2.99 -17.30
CA GLU A 48 11.85 3.88 -18.47
C GLU A 48 11.01 5.14 -18.20
N LYS A 49 10.10 5.12 -17.22
CA LYS A 49 9.34 6.30 -16.78
C LYS A 49 9.83 6.74 -15.41
N SER A 50 10.55 7.86 -15.35
CA SER A 50 10.84 8.52 -14.07
C SER A 50 9.52 8.74 -13.33
N ARG A 51 9.51 8.43 -12.03
CA ARG A 51 8.34 8.67 -11.18
C ARG A 51 8.10 10.17 -11.16
N VAL A 52 6.98 10.61 -11.73
CA VAL A 52 6.63 12.03 -11.80
C VAL A 52 6.36 12.49 -10.37
N LEU A 53 7.27 13.30 -9.83
CA LEU A 53 7.09 13.95 -8.53
C LEU A 53 6.04 15.03 -8.71
N SER A 54 4.80 14.72 -8.31
CA SER A 54 3.65 15.60 -8.52
C SER A 54 3.72 16.87 -7.69
N LYS A 55 4.27 16.80 -6.48
CA LYS A 55 4.19 17.88 -5.48
C LYS A 55 5.57 18.41 -5.08
N GLY A 56 6.65 17.74 -5.49
CA GLY A 56 8.03 18.20 -5.27
C GLY A 56 8.42 18.24 -3.79
N VAL A 57 7.72 17.47 -2.94
CA VAL A 57 7.99 17.42 -1.50
C VAL A 57 9.07 16.37 -1.20
N PRO A 58 9.97 16.59 -0.23
CA PRO A 58 11.07 15.66 0.08
C PRO A 58 10.60 14.22 0.38
N ILE A 59 9.38 14.06 0.91
CA ILE A 59 8.80 12.76 1.21
C ILE A 59 8.46 11.96 -0.06
N GLU A 60 8.05 12.62 -1.15
CA GLU A 60 7.80 11.98 -2.45
C GLU A 60 9.09 11.47 -3.07
N GLU A 61 10.19 12.23 -2.98
CA GLU A 61 11.50 11.79 -3.50
C GLU A 61 12.01 10.54 -2.78
N HIS A 62 11.82 10.48 -1.46
CA HIS A 62 12.20 9.32 -0.67
C HIS A 62 11.31 8.11 -1.00
N ALA A 63 9.99 8.30 -1.08
CA ALA A 63 9.04 7.27 -1.49
C ALA A 63 9.35 6.75 -2.92
N ALA A 64 9.75 7.63 -3.84
CA ALA A 64 10.15 7.28 -5.19
C ALA A 64 11.40 6.39 -5.26
N LYS A 65 12.26 6.44 -4.23
CA LYS A 65 13.46 5.58 -4.14
C LYS A 65 13.17 4.24 -3.46
N VAL A 66 12.31 4.25 -2.43
CA VAL A 66 12.11 3.08 -1.56
C VAL A 66 10.96 2.18 -2.03
N TYR A 67 9.90 2.74 -2.62
CA TYR A 67 8.72 1.95 -2.99
C TYR A 67 8.82 1.28 -4.36
N THR A 68 8.01 0.25 -4.59
CA THR A 68 7.71 -0.20 -5.96
C THR A 68 6.83 0.83 -6.66
N ARG A 69 6.66 0.76 -7.98
CA ARG A 69 5.80 1.73 -8.68
C ARG A 69 4.36 1.71 -8.16
N ALA A 70 3.75 0.54 -8.02
CA ALA A 70 2.38 0.43 -7.53
C ALA A 70 2.22 1.02 -6.12
N MET A 71 3.22 0.81 -5.25
CA MET A 71 3.25 1.40 -3.92
C MET A 71 3.44 2.93 -3.98
N PHE A 72 4.23 3.45 -4.91
CA PHE A 72 4.40 4.90 -5.10
C PHE A 72 3.13 5.59 -5.62
N GLU A 73 2.42 4.96 -6.57
CA GLU A 73 1.11 5.44 -7.04
C GLU A 73 0.11 5.46 -5.88
N LYS A 74 0.05 4.38 -5.09
CA LYS A 74 -0.81 4.29 -3.91
C LYS A 74 -0.44 5.33 -2.84
N PHE A 75 0.84 5.57 -2.64
CA PHE A 75 1.33 6.62 -1.75
C PHE A 75 0.83 8.01 -2.17
N GLY A 76 0.85 8.32 -3.48
CA GLY A 76 0.33 9.58 -4.01
C GLY A 76 -1.17 9.78 -3.74
N GLU A 77 -1.98 8.74 -3.92
CA GLU A 77 -3.42 8.75 -3.58
C GLU A 77 -3.64 9.05 -2.09
N ILE A 78 -2.89 8.36 -1.23
CA ILE A 78 -3.04 8.45 0.22
C ILE A 78 -2.61 9.83 0.75
N ILE A 79 -1.54 10.42 0.19
CA ILE A 79 -1.12 11.80 0.52
C ILE A 79 -2.16 12.82 0.04
N PHE A 80 -2.82 12.57 -1.10
CA PHE A 80 -3.90 13.45 -1.56
C PHE A 80 -5.12 13.35 -0.65
N GLU A 81 -5.51 12.15 -0.24
CA GLU A 81 -6.64 11.93 0.67
C GLU A 81 -6.36 12.47 2.08
N SER A 82 -5.12 12.37 2.56
CA SER A 82 -4.75 12.86 3.89
C SER A 82 -4.94 14.36 4.07
N GLY A 83 -4.79 15.15 3.00
CA GLY A 83 -5.07 16.59 3.02
C GLY A 83 -6.55 16.93 3.31
N SER A 84 -7.43 15.94 3.39
CA SER A 84 -8.82 16.10 3.84
C SER A 84 -9.00 15.88 5.34
N TYR A 85 -7.93 15.67 6.10
CA TYR A 85 -7.95 15.49 7.56
C TYR A 85 -7.31 16.70 8.26
N VAL A 86 -7.85 17.03 9.43
CA VAL A 86 -7.30 18.00 10.37
C VAL A 86 -6.90 17.25 11.62
N VAL A 87 -5.75 17.59 12.18
CA VAL A 87 -5.20 16.95 13.37
C VAL A 87 -5.39 17.85 14.58
N ASP A 88 -6.07 17.33 15.60
CA ASP A 88 -6.20 17.98 16.91
C ASP A 88 -5.31 17.30 17.95
N GLU A 89 -4.68 18.10 18.79
CA GLU A 89 -3.88 17.61 19.91
C GLU A 89 -4.79 17.22 21.08
N LYS A 90 -4.75 15.94 21.47
CA LYS A 90 -5.52 15.40 22.61
C LYS A 90 -4.67 15.40 23.87
N GLU A 91 -3.41 15.01 23.76
CA GLU A 91 -2.42 15.08 24.83
C GLU A 91 -1.10 15.57 24.26
N LYS A 92 -0.55 16.63 24.85
CA LYS A 92 0.61 17.32 24.31
C LYS A 92 1.80 16.38 24.15
N GLY A 93 2.26 16.22 22.91
CA GLY A 93 3.40 15.37 22.55
C GLY A 93 3.17 13.88 22.73
N LYS A 94 1.92 13.41 22.89
CA LYS A 94 1.61 11.99 23.15
C LYS A 94 0.45 11.46 22.31
N ALA A 95 -0.63 12.22 22.18
CA ALA A 95 -1.84 11.74 21.51
C ALA A 95 -2.49 12.83 20.68
N TYR A 96 -2.89 12.46 19.46
CA TYR A 96 -3.51 13.32 18.46
C TYR A 96 -4.71 12.60 17.85
N VAL A 97 -5.67 13.37 17.34
CA VAL A 97 -6.85 12.84 16.65
C VAL A 97 -6.91 13.46 15.26
N ALA A 98 -6.82 12.64 14.22
CA ALA A 98 -7.01 13.06 12.85
C ALA A 98 -8.49 12.93 12.48
N ARG A 99 -9.16 14.06 12.22
CA ARG A 99 -10.58 14.13 11.84
C ARG A 99 -10.75 14.60 10.41
N HIS A 100 -11.61 13.93 9.65
CA HIS A 100 -11.95 14.38 8.31
C HIS A 100 -12.66 15.75 8.32
N ILE A 101 -12.23 16.70 7.48
CA ILE A 101 -12.74 18.08 7.39
C ILE A 101 -14.24 18.13 7.11
N ARG A 102 -14.75 17.18 6.31
CA ARG A 102 -16.18 17.02 5.99
C ARG A 102 -16.82 15.88 6.77
N SER A 103 -16.56 15.81 8.06
CA SER A 103 -17.12 14.79 8.93
C SER A 103 -18.66 14.87 9.03
N ASP A 104 -19.19 16.09 8.94
CA ASP A 104 -20.62 16.44 8.92
C ASP A 104 -21.40 15.86 7.72
N ARG A 105 -20.72 15.55 6.63
CA ARG A 105 -21.32 15.03 5.39
C ARG A 105 -21.10 13.54 5.16
N ARG A 106 -20.37 12.85 6.06
CA ARG A 106 -20.14 11.41 5.94
C ARG A 106 -21.23 10.62 6.66
N GLU A 107 -21.52 9.45 6.12
CA GLU A 107 -22.47 8.51 6.71
C GLU A 107 -22.05 8.14 8.14
N THR A 108 -23.02 7.93 9.02
CA THR A 108 -22.80 7.70 10.47
C THR A 108 -22.00 6.42 10.77
N TRP A 109 -21.90 5.50 9.81
CA TRP A 109 -21.10 4.28 9.90
C TRP A 109 -19.66 4.43 9.38
N SER A 110 -19.31 5.57 8.78
CA SER A 110 -17.96 5.84 8.30
C SER A 110 -17.07 6.21 9.48
N GLN A 111 -15.90 5.59 9.59
CA GLN A 111 -14.89 6.01 10.55
C GLN A 111 -14.31 7.35 10.10
N VAL A 112 -14.50 8.37 10.93
CA VAL A 112 -14.22 9.78 10.58
C VAL A 112 -13.06 10.37 11.36
N GLU A 113 -12.71 9.72 12.46
CA GLU A 113 -11.66 10.09 13.40
C GLU A 113 -10.71 8.92 13.55
N PHE A 114 -9.41 9.23 13.57
CA PHE A 114 -8.35 8.27 13.79
C PHE A 114 -7.46 8.73 14.94
N GLU A 115 -7.27 7.89 15.96
CA GLU A 115 -6.33 8.18 17.04
C GLU A 115 -4.88 7.89 16.59
N VAL A 116 -4.01 8.85 16.87
CA VAL A 116 -2.58 8.80 16.58
C VAL A 116 -1.81 8.99 17.88
N MET A 117 -1.03 7.98 18.27
CA MET A 117 -0.23 7.98 19.49
C MET A 117 1.25 8.05 19.18
N ILE A 118 2.02 8.76 20.01
CA ILE A 118 3.47 8.79 19.97
C ILE A 118 4.00 7.94 21.11
N ARG A 119 4.70 6.85 20.79
CA ARG A 119 5.36 5.98 21.77
C ARG A 119 6.52 6.74 22.41
N ALA A 120 6.53 6.77 23.75
CA ALA A 120 7.52 7.52 24.52
C ALA A 120 8.93 6.90 24.47
N GLU A 121 9.05 5.61 24.16
CA GLU A 121 10.32 4.88 24.19
C GLU A 121 11.22 5.17 22.99
N ASP A 122 10.64 5.23 21.79
CA ASP A 122 11.34 5.34 20.52
C ASP A 122 10.86 6.53 19.66
N GLY A 123 9.86 7.28 20.13
CA GLY A 123 9.23 8.36 19.38
C GLY A 123 8.38 7.85 18.20
N THR A 124 8.10 6.54 18.14
CA THR A 124 7.34 5.96 17.04
C THR A 124 5.90 6.46 17.08
N VAL A 125 5.47 7.06 15.99
CA VAL A 125 4.08 7.42 15.75
C VAL A 125 3.31 6.17 15.36
N VAL A 126 2.14 5.94 15.96
CA VAL A 126 1.24 4.82 15.70
C VAL A 126 -0.15 5.37 15.48
N CYS A 127 -0.71 5.14 14.30
CA CYS A 127 -2.11 5.43 13.99
C CYS A 127 -2.93 4.13 14.01
N GLU A 128 -4.16 4.20 14.52
CA GLU A 128 -5.09 3.07 14.53
C GLU A 128 -5.43 2.52 13.14
N CYS A 129 -5.18 3.28 12.06
CA CYS A 129 -5.41 2.82 10.69
C CYS A 129 -4.44 1.70 10.24
N GLY A 130 -3.33 1.48 10.95
CA GLY A 130 -2.37 0.40 10.69
C GLY A 130 -1.61 0.50 9.35
N LEU A 131 -1.76 1.59 8.61
CA LEU A 131 -1.16 1.77 7.27
C LEU A 131 0.38 1.64 7.29
N GLY A 132 1.02 2.19 8.32
CA GLY A 132 2.47 2.09 8.50
C GLY A 132 2.94 0.67 8.77
N GLU A 133 2.22 -0.06 9.63
CA GLU A 133 2.59 -1.42 10.05
C GLU A 133 2.36 -2.46 8.95
N HIS A 134 1.27 -2.33 8.19
CA HIS A 134 0.90 -3.31 7.17
C HIS A 134 1.52 -3.05 5.80
N MET A 135 1.67 -1.78 5.42
CA MET A 135 2.10 -1.41 4.07
C MET A 135 3.42 -0.64 4.05
N GLY A 136 4.03 -0.33 5.20
CA GLY A 136 5.26 0.45 5.26
C GLY A 136 5.10 1.86 4.70
N MET A 137 3.85 2.36 4.61
CA MET A 137 3.54 3.70 4.10
C MET A 137 3.71 4.73 5.22
N PRO A 138 4.28 5.91 4.94
CA PRO A 138 4.49 6.92 5.96
C PRO A 138 3.13 7.39 6.45
N TRP A 139 3.04 7.71 7.75
CA TRP A 139 1.81 8.09 8.43
C TRP A 139 1.25 9.41 7.86
N THR A 140 0.41 9.31 6.84
CA THR A 140 -0.15 10.49 6.16
C THR A 140 -1.24 11.17 6.98
N CYS A 141 -1.80 10.52 8.00
CA CYS A 141 -2.77 11.12 8.92
C CYS A 141 -2.24 12.36 9.66
N LEU A 142 -0.94 12.65 9.61
CA LEU A 142 -0.29 13.82 10.23
C LEU A 142 0.24 14.87 9.23
N LEU A 143 0.04 14.68 7.92
CA LEU A 143 0.45 15.61 6.85
C LEU A 143 -0.74 16.39 6.30
#